data_AF-A0A059EWT5-F1
#
_entry.id   AF-A0A059EWT5-F1
#
_cell.length_a   1.000
_cell.length_b   1.000
_cell.length_c   1.000
_cell.angle_alpha   90.00
_cell.angle_beta   90.00
_cell.angle_gamma   90.00
#
_symmetry.space_group_name_H-M   'P 1'
#
loop_
_entity.id
_entity.type
_entity.pdbx_description
1 polymer ?
#
loop_
_entity_poly.entity_id
_entity_poly.type
_entity_poly.pdbx_seq_one_letter_code
_entity_poly.pdbx_strand_id
1 'polypeptide(L)'
;VVHRDLDDKVEKISLPNKKNFYEKGKTVIVNAANNHFSIGGGRLNKAVTDFVISRKGIKDGEWKDFRIIECDNKKYNGRIGVSEFDHGYVLHIVGLNAKDLKDDNIPIRKVDDYIYKLYKYAFKGIKEILEERKKELEEESEENDLGNVLVCFVSNGKYACDGKDKDGTEFSGKEFALRAQNGCLRAIKKHSAGLNIVLNLR
;
A
#
# COMPACT_ATOMS: atom_id res chain seq x y z
N VAL A 1 5.03 -13.13 -7.07
CA VAL A 1 5.61 -12.82 -5.74
C VAL A 1 7.07 -12.44 -5.94
N VAL A 2 7.55 -11.37 -5.31
CA VAL A 2 8.96 -10.96 -5.31
C VAL A 2 9.44 -10.78 -3.87
N HIS A 3 10.69 -11.11 -3.61
CA HIS A 3 11.36 -10.88 -2.32
C HIS A 3 12.51 -9.90 -2.56
N ARG A 4 12.20 -8.61 -2.64
CA ARG A 4 13.19 -7.62 -3.07
C ARG A 4 13.09 -6.34 -2.27
N ASP A 5 14.26 -5.78 -1.97
CA ASP A 5 14.41 -4.37 -1.70
C ASP A 5 13.95 -3.61 -2.96
N LEU A 6 13.20 -2.52 -2.79
CA LEU A 6 12.82 -1.68 -3.93
C LEU A 6 14.08 -1.04 -4.52
N ASP A 7 14.51 -1.57 -5.65
CA ASP A 7 15.67 -1.15 -6.44
C ASP A 7 15.28 -1.12 -7.93
N ASP A 8 16.25 -0.82 -8.81
CA ASP A 8 16.03 -0.78 -10.26
C ASP A 8 15.60 -2.13 -10.85
N LYS A 9 15.65 -3.23 -10.10
CA LYS A 9 15.13 -4.53 -10.56
C LYS A 9 13.60 -4.60 -10.51
N VAL A 10 12.91 -3.63 -9.88
CA VAL A 10 11.46 -3.50 -9.99
C VAL A 10 11.04 -3.20 -11.43
N GLU A 11 11.85 -2.46 -12.19
CA GLU A 11 11.60 -2.16 -13.61
C GLU A 11 11.69 -3.40 -14.50
N LYS A 12 12.36 -4.45 -14.03
CA LYS A 12 12.56 -5.72 -14.74
C LYS A 12 11.54 -6.79 -14.37
N ILE A 13 10.51 -6.47 -13.57
CA ILE A 13 9.48 -7.44 -13.22
C ILE A 13 8.59 -7.67 -14.45
N SER A 14 8.55 -8.91 -14.92
CA SER A 14 7.60 -9.36 -15.93
C SER A 14 6.36 -9.96 -15.26
N LEU A 15 5.19 -9.57 -15.75
CA LEU A 15 3.90 -10.12 -15.35
C LEU A 15 3.65 -11.50 -16.01
N PRO A 16 2.70 -12.31 -15.50
CA PRO A 16 2.39 -13.64 -16.07
C PRO A 16 2.00 -13.61 -17.55
N ASN A 17 1.39 -12.51 -18.00
CA ASN A 17 1.02 -12.27 -19.40
C ASN A 17 2.20 -11.74 -20.26
N LYS A 18 3.44 -11.79 -19.74
CA LYS A 18 4.67 -11.26 -20.35
C LYS A 18 4.72 -9.73 -20.54
N LYS A 19 3.71 -8.98 -20.09
CA LYS A 19 3.80 -7.52 -20.03
C LYS A 19 4.78 -7.07 -18.94
N ASN A 20 5.31 -5.86 -19.06
CA ASN A 20 6.17 -5.28 -18.02
C ASN A 20 5.32 -4.75 -16.87
N PHE A 21 5.76 -5.00 -15.64
CA PHE A 21 5.14 -4.40 -14.46
C PHE A 21 5.31 -2.87 -14.47
N TYR A 22 6.50 -2.40 -14.84
CA TYR A 22 6.84 -0.99 -14.84
C TYR A 22 6.42 -0.35 -16.16
N GLU A 23 5.21 0.19 -16.16
CA GLU A 23 4.58 0.85 -17.30
C GLU A 23 4.13 2.26 -16.89
N LYS A 24 4.41 3.22 -17.77
CA LYS A 24 4.15 4.64 -17.50
C LYS A 24 2.65 4.87 -17.31
N GLY A 25 2.27 5.52 -16.22
CA GLY A 25 0.88 5.84 -15.88
C GLY A 25 0.10 4.68 -15.24
N LYS A 26 0.64 3.46 -15.24
CA LYS A 26 -0.01 2.26 -14.70
C LYS A 26 0.67 1.69 -13.46
N THR A 27 1.91 2.09 -13.19
CA THR A 27 2.69 1.55 -12.07
C THR A 27 2.24 2.14 -10.75
N VAL A 28 1.94 1.29 -9.77
CA VAL A 28 1.63 1.67 -8.40
C VAL A 28 2.55 0.94 -7.43
N ILE A 29 3.19 1.68 -6.53
CA ILE A 29 4.02 1.11 -5.47
C ILE A 29 3.35 1.38 -4.13
N VAL A 30 3.01 0.33 -3.40
CA VAL A 30 2.46 0.48 -2.05
C VAL A 30 3.59 0.79 -1.08
N ASN A 31 3.41 1.85 -0.29
CA ASN A 31 4.31 2.27 0.76
C ASN A 31 3.68 2.05 2.14
N ALA A 32 4.42 1.42 3.05
CA ALA A 32 4.06 1.36 4.47
C ALA A 32 4.46 2.68 5.15
N ALA A 33 3.56 3.66 5.13
CA ALA A 33 3.79 5.01 5.59
C ALA A 33 3.67 5.17 7.12
N ASN A 34 4.27 6.23 7.66
CA ASN A 34 3.98 6.71 9.00
C ASN A 34 2.76 7.64 9.00
N ASN A 35 2.25 7.97 10.19
CA ASN A 35 1.06 8.82 10.37
C ASN A 35 1.21 10.28 9.89
N HIS A 36 2.40 10.71 9.51
CA HIS A 36 2.66 12.04 8.96
C HIS A 36 2.97 12.00 7.46
N PHE A 37 2.90 10.82 6.83
CA PHE A 37 3.31 10.61 5.44
C PHE A 37 4.71 11.16 5.14
N SER A 38 5.64 11.17 6.10
CA SER A 38 6.96 11.77 5.86
C SER A 38 7.83 10.88 4.96
N ILE A 39 8.68 11.51 4.15
CA ILE A 39 9.69 10.82 3.33
C ILE A 39 10.80 10.20 4.20
N GLY A 40 11.58 9.26 3.65
CA GLY A 40 12.86 8.82 4.22
C GLY A 40 12.82 8.07 5.55
N GLY A 41 11.63 7.73 6.08
CA GLY A 41 11.49 6.93 7.31
C GLY A 41 12.09 5.53 7.18
N GLY A 42 12.38 4.83 8.28
CA GLY A 42 13.13 3.56 8.22
C GLY A 42 12.48 2.41 7.41
N ARG A 43 13.32 1.47 6.96
CA ARG A 43 12.97 0.23 6.22
C ARG A 43 12.30 0.51 4.85
N LEU A 44 11.06 0.05 4.66
CA LEU A 44 10.38 0.09 3.36
C LEU A 44 10.10 1.52 2.90
N ASN A 45 9.72 2.43 3.80
CA ASN A 45 9.47 3.82 3.45
C ASN A 45 10.72 4.48 2.85
N LYS A 46 11.90 4.25 3.44
CA LYS A 46 13.18 4.70 2.87
C LYS A 46 13.41 4.10 1.50
N ALA A 47 13.23 2.79 1.34
CA ALA A 47 13.44 2.12 0.06
C ALA A 47 12.52 2.67 -1.04
N VAL A 48 11.24 2.93 -0.74
CA VAL A 48 10.31 3.59 -1.68
C VAL A 48 10.78 5.01 -1.97
N THR A 49 11.15 5.78 -0.95
CA THR A 49 11.64 7.16 -1.09
C THR A 49 12.86 7.20 -2.02
N ASP A 50 13.89 6.42 -1.71
CA ASP A 50 15.12 6.32 -2.51
C ASP A 50 14.81 5.93 -3.96
N PHE A 51 13.91 4.95 -4.16
CA PHE A 51 13.49 4.50 -5.48
C PHE A 51 12.83 5.63 -6.29
N VAL A 52 11.89 6.39 -5.70
CA VAL A 52 11.17 7.41 -6.46
C VAL A 52 11.90 8.74 -6.57
N ILE A 53 12.94 9.02 -5.75
CA ILE A 53 13.74 10.25 -5.84
C ILE A 53 14.30 10.44 -7.25
N SER A 54 14.96 9.42 -7.80
CA SER A 54 15.54 9.49 -9.16
C SER A 54 14.47 9.52 -10.27
N ARG A 55 13.20 9.32 -9.91
CA ARG A 55 12.03 9.27 -10.80
C ARG A 55 11.08 10.44 -10.55
N LYS A 56 11.61 11.53 -9.99
CA LYS A 56 10.89 12.79 -9.68
C LYS A 56 9.63 12.58 -8.83
N GLY A 57 9.66 11.62 -7.92
CA GLY A 57 8.57 11.38 -6.97
C GLY A 57 8.61 12.27 -5.73
N ILE A 58 9.70 13.04 -5.56
CA ILE A 58 9.89 13.97 -4.44
C ILE A 58 10.06 15.39 -5.00
N LYS A 59 9.35 16.36 -4.42
CA LYS A 59 9.42 17.79 -4.75
C LYS A 59 9.56 18.58 -3.46
N ASP A 60 10.55 19.47 -3.38
CA ASP A 60 10.79 20.34 -2.23
C ASP A 60 10.90 19.62 -0.87
N GLY A 61 11.42 18.37 -0.88
CA GLY A 61 11.55 17.54 0.32
C GLY A 61 10.27 16.80 0.73
N GLU A 62 9.23 16.85 -0.08
CA GLU A 62 7.93 16.21 0.16
C GLU A 62 7.55 15.26 -0.98
N TRP A 63 6.56 14.41 -0.76
CA TRP A 63 5.99 13.58 -1.81
C TRP A 63 5.33 14.46 -2.88
N LYS A 64 5.69 14.25 -4.14
CA LYS A 64 5.16 15.06 -5.24
C LYS A 64 3.65 14.85 -5.39
N ASP A 65 2.92 15.96 -5.48
CA ASP A 65 1.48 16.02 -5.72
C ASP A 65 0.67 15.13 -4.75
N PHE A 66 1.14 15.07 -3.49
CA PHE A 66 0.53 14.26 -2.46
C PHE A 66 -0.88 14.73 -2.12
N ARG A 67 -1.80 13.77 -2.04
CA ARG A 67 -3.19 14.00 -1.60
C ARG A 67 -3.71 12.82 -0.79
N ILE A 68 -4.60 13.10 0.15
CA ILE A 68 -5.30 12.08 0.93
C ILE A 68 -6.40 11.44 0.07
N ILE A 69 -6.54 10.12 0.15
CA ILE A 69 -7.69 9.41 -0.41
C ILE A 69 -8.79 9.43 0.65
N GLU A 70 -9.83 10.22 0.40
CA GLU A 70 -10.96 10.33 1.31
C GLU A 70 -11.74 9.02 1.41
N CYS A 71 -12.10 8.65 2.63
CA CYS A 71 -12.88 7.46 2.91
C CYS A 71 -14.22 7.83 3.53
N ASP A 72 -15.30 7.21 3.07
CA ASP A 72 -16.64 7.30 3.67
C ASP A 72 -16.68 6.86 5.15
N ASN A 73 -15.66 6.13 5.59
CA ASN A 73 -15.48 5.68 6.95
C ASN A 73 -14.39 6.48 7.67
N LYS A 74 -14.81 7.28 8.66
CA LYS A 74 -13.94 8.13 9.49
C LYS A 74 -12.75 7.39 10.12
N LYS A 75 -12.85 6.08 10.37
CA LYS A 75 -11.77 5.28 10.96
C LYS A 75 -10.55 5.14 10.03
N TYR A 76 -10.78 5.20 8.72
CA TYR A 76 -9.76 5.03 7.69
C TYR A 76 -9.39 6.34 7.00
N ASN A 77 -10.17 7.41 7.20
CA ASN A 77 -9.84 8.72 6.66
C ASN A 77 -8.50 9.22 7.21
N GLY A 78 -7.66 9.78 6.34
CA GLY A 78 -6.29 10.22 6.71
C GLY A 78 -5.28 9.08 6.90
N ARG A 79 -5.66 7.80 6.67
CA ARG A 79 -4.73 6.66 6.72
C ARG A 79 -4.19 6.26 5.33
N ILE A 80 -4.76 6.82 4.26
CA ILE A 80 -4.42 6.47 2.90
C ILE A 80 -4.16 7.76 2.13
N GLY A 81 -3.03 7.81 1.43
CA GLY A 81 -2.68 8.91 0.55
C GLY A 81 -2.08 8.37 -0.73
N VAL A 82 -1.99 9.25 -1.72
CA VAL A 82 -1.36 8.96 -3.01
C VAL A 82 -0.42 10.11 -3.36
N SER A 83 0.70 9.78 -3.97
CA SER A 83 1.62 10.73 -4.59
C SER A 83 2.05 10.23 -5.96
N GLU A 84 2.73 11.07 -6.72
CA GLU A 84 3.06 10.82 -8.12
C GLU A 84 4.57 10.75 -8.34
N PHE A 85 4.98 9.95 -9.32
CA PHE A 85 6.33 9.93 -9.87
C PHE A 85 6.25 9.70 -11.39
N ASP A 86 7.36 9.84 -12.12
CA ASP A 86 7.35 9.91 -13.60
C ASP A 86 6.66 8.72 -14.31
N HIS A 87 6.54 7.56 -13.66
CA HIS A 87 5.93 6.36 -14.23
C HIS A 87 4.61 5.93 -13.56
N GLY A 88 4.13 6.65 -12.53
CA GLY A 88 2.86 6.33 -11.90
C GLY A 88 2.74 6.87 -10.48
N TYR A 89 2.26 6.03 -9.55
CA TYR A 89 1.79 6.47 -8.24
C TYR A 89 2.43 5.71 -7.08
N VAL A 90 2.68 6.41 -5.97
CA VAL A 90 2.95 5.76 -4.69
C VAL A 90 1.65 5.77 -3.88
N LEU A 91 1.16 4.58 -3.52
CA LEU A 91 0.00 4.40 -2.66
C LEU A 91 0.46 4.27 -1.22
N HIS A 92 0.32 5.34 -0.44
CA HIS A 92 0.74 5.41 0.94
C HIS A 92 -0.35 4.86 1.86
N ILE A 93 0.01 3.87 2.67
CA ILE A 93 -0.91 3.26 3.63
C ILE A 93 -0.28 3.33 5.03
N VAL A 94 -0.94 4.05 5.93
CA VAL A 94 -0.62 4.10 7.36
C VAL A 94 -1.28 2.90 8.02
N GLY A 95 -0.48 1.84 8.23
CA GLY A 95 -0.93 0.63 8.89
C GLY A 95 -1.33 0.83 10.35
N LEU A 96 -1.95 -0.19 10.93
CA LEU A 96 -2.19 -0.30 12.35
C LEU A 96 -0.89 -0.67 13.09
N ASN A 97 -0.62 -0.03 14.21
CA ASN A 97 0.51 -0.36 15.08
C ASN A 97 -0.01 -1.21 16.25
N ALA A 98 0.68 -2.31 16.57
CA ALA A 98 0.29 -3.21 17.65
C ALA A 98 0.18 -2.50 19.00
N LYS A 99 1.02 -1.48 19.23
CA LYS A 99 0.99 -0.67 20.46
C LYS A 99 -0.30 0.14 20.62
N ASP A 100 -0.93 0.48 19.51
CA ASP A 100 -2.08 1.37 19.47
C ASP A 100 -3.40 0.58 19.62
N LEU A 101 -3.37 -0.76 19.65
CA LEU A 101 -4.60 -1.58 19.74
C LEU A 101 -5.43 -1.28 20.97
N LYS A 102 -4.78 -1.03 22.11
CA LYS A 102 -5.45 -0.69 23.36
C LYS A 102 -6.12 0.68 23.26
N ASP A 103 -5.38 1.68 22.79
CA ASP A 103 -5.83 3.07 22.72
C ASP A 103 -6.90 3.28 21.65
N ASP A 104 -6.79 2.57 20.52
CA ASP A 104 -7.78 2.60 19.43
C ASP A 104 -9.02 1.72 19.69
N ASN A 105 -9.10 1.08 20.87
CA ASN A 105 -10.19 0.18 21.24
C ASN A 105 -10.41 -0.94 20.19
N ILE A 106 -9.32 -1.56 19.73
CA ILE A 106 -9.33 -2.63 18.72
C ILE A 106 -8.86 -3.95 19.36
N PRO A 107 -9.70 -5.00 19.40
CA PRO A 107 -9.25 -6.29 19.89
C PRO A 107 -8.37 -6.98 18.85
N ILE A 108 -7.40 -7.79 19.29
CA ILE A 108 -6.43 -8.46 18.41
C ILE A 108 -7.14 -9.30 17.32
N ARG A 109 -8.27 -9.93 17.69
CA ARG A 109 -9.14 -10.71 16.78
C ARG A 109 -9.80 -9.90 15.65
N LYS A 110 -9.67 -8.57 15.65
CA LYS A 110 -10.22 -7.67 14.61
C LYS A 110 -9.13 -7.00 13.77
N VAL A 111 -7.85 -7.30 14.00
CA VAL A 111 -6.74 -6.75 13.21
C VAL A 111 -6.85 -7.13 11.73
N ASP A 112 -7.21 -8.38 11.44
CA ASP A 112 -7.38 -8.84 10.06
C ASP A 112 -8.53 -8.12 9.33
N ASP A 113 -9.67 -7.90 10.00
CA ASP A 113 -10.79 -7.12 9.45
C ASP A 113 -10.43 -5.65 9.27
N TYR A 114 -9.66 -5.08 10.21
CA TYR A 114 -9.19 -3.70 10.10
C TYR A 114 -8.30 -3.52 8.87
N ILE A 115 -7.28 -4.36 8.72
CA ILE A 115 -6.34 -4.30 7.59
C ILE A 115 -7.05 -4.64 6.28
N TYR A 116 -7.96 -5.61 6.27
CA TYR A 116 -8.79 -5.91 5.11
C TYR A 116 -9.56 -4.67 4.60
N LYS A 117 -10.21 -3.92 5.49
CA LYS A 117 -10.93 -2.69 5.14
C LYS A 117 -9.99 -1.58 4.70
N LEU A 118 -8.83 -1.44 5.33
CA LEU A 118 -7.81 -0.46 4.95
C LEU A 118 -7.36 -0.68 3.50
N TYR A 119 -7.00 -1.91 3.12
CA TYR A 119 -6.65 -2.23 1.74
C TYR A 119 -7.83 -2.14 0.77
N LYS A 120 -9.06 -2.47 1.20
CA LYS A 120 -10.26 -2.24 0.38
C LYS A 120 -10.34 -0.78 -0.06
N TYR A 121 -10.22 0.15 0.88
CA TYR A 121 -10.28 1.59 0.57
C TYR A 121 -9.09 2.03 -0.29
N ALA A 122 -7.89 1.52 0.00
CA ALA A 122 -6.69 1.85 -0.77
C ALA A 122 -6.81 1.38 -2.23
N PHE A 123 -7.30 0.16 -2.45
CA PHE A 123 -7.54 -0.36 -3.80
C PHE A 123 -8.70 0.33 -4.51
N LYS A 124 -9.74 0.76 -3.79
CA LYS A 124 -10.82 1.56 -4.38
C LYS A 124 -10.26 2.89 -4.91
N GLY A 125 -9.60 3.66 -4.05
CA GLY A 125 -9.12 5.00 -4.42
C GLY A 125 -8.06 4.97 -5.53
N ILE A 126 -7.13 4.00 -5.52
CA ILE A 126 -6.15 3.91 -6.60
C ILE A 126 -6.78 3.50 -7.94
N LYS A 127 -7.85 2.69 -7.94
CA LYS A 127 -8.57 2.35 -9.17
C LYS A 127 -9.27 3.57 -9.76
N GLU A 128 -9.92 4.38 -8.93
CA GLU A 128 -10.57 5.63 -9.36
C GLU A 128 -9.56 6.55 -10.06
N ILE A 129 -8.36 6.72 -9.47
CA ILE A 129 -7.27 7.52 -10.06
C ILE A 129 -6.78 6.93 -11.39
N LEU A 130 -6.58 5.61 -11.46
CA LEU A 130 -6.13 4.95 -12.68
C LEU A 130 -7.19 5.00 -13.79
N GLU A 131 -8.47 4.90 -13.45
CA GLU A 131 -9.59 5.02 -14.39
C GLU A 131 -9.71 6.44 -14.95
N GLU A 132 -9.58 7.48 -14.12
CA GLU A 132 -9.52 8.87 -14.55
C GLU A 132 -8.34 9.08 -15.51
N ARG A 133 -7.16 8.59 -15.15
CA ARG A 133 -5.97 8.72 -15.99
C ARG A 133 -6.12 8.01 -17.33
N LYS A 134 -6.73 6.82 -17.35
CA LYS A 134 -7.01 6.09 -18.58
C LYS A 134 -7.94 6.87 -19.52
N LYS A 135 -8.97 7.54 -18.98
CA LYS A 135 -9.89 8.38 -19.76
C LYS A 135 -9.18 9.56 -20.40
N GLU A 136 -8.24 10.20 -19.69
CA GLU A 136 -7.45 11.32 -20.22
C GLU A 136 -6.53 10.92 -21.38
N LEU A 137 -6.09 9.66 -21.42
CA LEU A 137 -5.14 9.15 -22.41
C LEU A 137 -5.82 8.54 -23.65
N GLU A 138 -7.16 8.54 -23.73
CA GLU A 138 -7.96 7.94 -24.82
C GLU A 138 -7.56 6.47 -25.13
N GLU A 139 -6.98 5.75 -24.16
CA GLU A 139 -6.51 4.39 -24.38
C GLU A 139 -7.66 3.37 -24.35
N GLU A 140 -7.95 2.77 -25.51
CA GLU A 140 -8.69 1.52 -25.61
C GLU A 140 -7.85 0.38 -25.02
N SER A 141 -7.87 0.21 -23.70
CA SER A 141 -7.29 -0.98 -23.05
C SER A 141 -8.35 -2.04 -22.79
N GLU A 142 -7.95 -3.31 -22.93
CA GLU A 142 -8.73 -4.49 -22.54
C GLU A 142 -9.44 -4.28 -21.21
N GLU A 143 -10.69 -4.75 -21.10
CA GLU A 143 -11.68 -4.49 -20.04
C GLU A 143 -11.21 -4.75 -18.59
N ASN A 144 -10.00 -5.30 -18.38
CA ASN A 144 -9.53 -5.77 -17.08
C ASN A 144 -8.09 -5.39 -16.71
N ASP A 145 -7.48 -4.41 -17.39
CA ASP A 145 -6.08 -3.99 -17.16
C ASP A 145 -5.98 -2.50 -16.80
N LEU A 146 -6.26 -2.14 -15.54
CA LEU A 146 -6.21 -0.75 -15.04
C LEU A 146 -4.81 -0.33 -14.58
N GLY A 147 -4.05 -1.24 -13.97
CA GLY A 147 -2.72 -0.91 -13.47
C GLY A 147 -2.00 -2.04 -12.75
N ASN A 148 -0.71 -1.80 -12.52
CA ASN A 148 0.24 -2.77 -11.98
C ASN A 148 0.64 -2.36 -10.56
N VAL A 149 0.27 -3.14 -9.54
CA VAL A 149 0.44 -2.76 -8.13
C VAL A 149 1.43 -3.67 -7.42
N LEU A 150 2.53 -3.10 -6.92
CA LEU A 150 3.48 -3.77 -6.06
C LEU A 150 3.05 -3.61 -4.61
N VAL A 151 2.45 -4.66 -4.04
CA VAL A 151 1.85 -4.64 -2.70
C VAL A 151 2.84 -5.15 -1.67
N CYS A 152 3.15 -4.35 -0.65
CA CYS A 152 3.78 -4.80 0.58
C CYS A 152 2.73 -5.12 1.65
N PHE A 153 3.10 -5.87 2.69
CA PHE A 153 2.26 -6.03 3.89
C PHE A 153 2.53 -4.91 4.91
N VAL A 154 1.64 -3.92 4.99
CA VAL A 154 1.68 -2.92 6.07
C VAL A 154 1.43 -3.60 7.42
N SER A 155 1.87 -2.95 8.50
CA SER A 155 1.75 -3.49 9.87
C SER A 155 2.55 -4.76 10.17
N ASN A 156 3.38 -5.24 9.24
CA ASN A 156 4.17 -6.48 9.40
C ASN A 156 5.62 -6.23 9.89
N GLY A 157 6.08 -4.98 9.90
CA GLY A 157 7.44 -4.59 10.28
C GLY A 157 7.51 -4.01 11.70
N LYS A 158 8.00 -2.76 11.82
CA LYS A 158 8.15 -2.04 13.11
C LYS A 158 6.85 -1.96 13.93
N TYR A 159 5.70 -2.07 13.27
CA TYR A 159 4.37 -2.04 13.88
C TYR A 159 3.92 -3.39 14.44
N ALA A 160 4.58 -4.49 14.09
CA ALA A 160 4.35 -5.80 14.67
C ALA A 160 5.27 -5.99 15.88
N CYS A 161 4.71 -5.87 17.08
CA CYS A 161 5.41 -6.13 18.34
C CYS A 161 4.45 -6.79 19.34
N ASP A 162 5.00 -7.39 20.38
CA ASP A 162 4.22 -7.99 21.45
C ASP A 162 3.42 -6.92 22.19
N GLY A 163 2.22 -7.27 22.67
CA GLY A 163 1.34 -6.30 23.31
C GLY A 163 0.10 -6.90 23.97
N LYS A 164 -0.77 -6.00 24.42
CA LYS A 164 -2.09 -6.32 24.97
C LYS A 164 -3.15 -5.52 24.21
N ASP A 165 -4.26 -6.17 23.87
CA ASP A 165 -5.37 -5.50 23.20
C ASP A 165 -6.30 -4.77 24.21
N LYS A 166 -7.38 -4.17 23.70
CA LYS A 166 -8.37 -3.48 24.52
C LYS A 166 -9.02 -4.33 25.61
N ASP A 167 -9.08 -5.65 25.41
CA ASP A 167 -9.74 -6.61 26.30
C ASP A 167 -8.71 -7.22 27.29
N GLY A 168 -7.45 -6.77 27.24
CA GLY A 168 -6.36 -7.30 28.06
C GLY A 168 -5.74 -8.59 27.50
N THR A 169 -6.11 -8.99 26.29
CA THR A 169 -5.59 -10.21 25.65
C THR A 169 -4.14 -9.98 25.23
N GLU A 170 -3.23 -10.80 25.75
CA GLU A 170 -1.82 -10.83 25.32
C GLU A 170 -1.68 -11.44 23.93
N PHE A 171 -0.82 -10.85 23.11
CA PHE A 171 -0.51 -11.36 21.79
C PHE A 171 0.96 -11.11 21.44
N SER A 172 1.50 -11.93 20.53
CA SER A 172 2.85 -11.75 20.01
C SER A 172 2.85 -10.86 18.76
N GLY A 173 3.97 -10.20 18.48
CA GLY A 173 4.20 -9.48 17.24
C GLY A 173 4.01 -10.37 16.01
N LYS A 174 4.36 -11.67 16.10
CA LYS A 174 4.13 -12.65 15.04
C LYS A 174 2.64 -12.90 14.79
N GLU A 175 1.83 -13.01 15.84
CA GLU A 175 0.38 -13.14 15.69
C GLU A 175 -0.21 -11.90 15.01
N PHE A 176 0.16 -10.72 15.48
CA PHE A 176 -0.29 -9.44 14.92
C PHE A 176 0.06 -9.34 13.43
N ALA A 177 1.32 -9.63 13.08
CA ALA A 177 1.82 -9.70 11.71
C ALA A 177 0.99 -10.65 10.83
N LEU A 178 0.75 -11.88 11.28
CA LEU A 178 -0.03 -12.87 10.53
C LEU A 178 -1.48 -12.41 10.31
N ARG A 179 -2.10 -11.79 11.31
CA ARG A 179 -3.45 -11.22 11.15
C ARG A 179 -3.46 -10.07 10.14
N ALA A 180 -2.46 -9.20 10.15
CA ALA A 180 -2.34 -8.14 9.16
C ALA A 180 -2.12 -8.68 7.74
N GLN A 181 -1.23 -9.67 7.56
CA GLN A 181 -1.03 -10.37 6.28
C GLN A 181 -2.32 -11.00 5.77
N ASN A 182 -3.06 -11.70 6.64
CA ASN A 182 -4.36 -12.29 6.30
C ASN A 182 -5.36 -11.24 5.83
N GLY A 183 -5.44 -10.09 6.51
CA GLY A 183 -6.28 -8.97 6.10
C GLY A 183 -5.93 -8.46 4.69
N CYS A 184 -4.65 -8.26 4.41
CA CYS A 184 -4.15 -7.84 3.10
C CYS A 184 -4.49 -8.86 2.00
N LEU A 185 -4.18 -10.15 2.21
CA LEU A 185 -4.44 -11.21 1.24
C LEU A 185 -5.94 -11.37 0.95
N ARG A 186 -6.79 -11.26 1.97
CA ARG A 186 -8.25 -11.23 1.80
C ARG A 186 -8.70 -10.04 0.96
N ALA A 187 -8.09 -8.87 1.16
CA ALA A 187 -8.43 -7.67 0.40
C ALA A 187 -8.01 -7.79 -1.06
N ILE A 188 -6.80 -8.30 -1.32
CA ILE A 188 -6.31 -8.61 -2.67
C ILE A 188 -7.31 -9.54 -3.36
N LYS A 189 -7.63 -10.69 -2.75
CA LYS A 189 -8.54 -11.66 -3.34
C LYS A 189 -9.91 -11.08 -3.73
N LYS A 190 -10.42 -10.12 -2.95
CA LYS A 190 -11.79 -9.59 -3.12
C LYS A 190 -11.87 -8.29 -3.92
N HIS A 191 -10.82 -7.47 -3.93
CA HIS A 191 -10.88 -6.08 -4.45
C HIS A 191 -9.86 -5.76 -5.53
N SER A 192 -8.96 -6.69 -5.87
CA SER A 192 -7.92 -6.48 -6.89
C SER A 192 -8.38 -6.67 -8.34
N ALA A 193 -9.66 -6.95 -8.59
CA ALA A 193 -10.17 -7.02 -9.96
C ALA A 193 -9.80 -5.73 -10.73
N GLY A 194 -9.25 -5.92 -11.94
CA GLY A 194 -8.68 -4.86 -12.78
C GLY A 194 -7.22 -4.49 -12.49
N LEU A 195 -6.61 -5.00 -11.41
CA LEU A 195 -5.23 -4.68 -11.02
C LEU A 195 -4.32 -5.92 -11.12
N ASN A 196 -3.16 -5.76 -11.73
CA ASN A 196 -2.11 -6.78 -11.72
C ASN A 196 -1.30 -6.69 -10.41
N ILE A 197 -1.56 -7.59 -9.48
CA ILE A 197 -0.92 -7.57 -8.16
C ILE A 197 0.39 -8.37 -8.16
N VAL A 198 1.47 -7.68 -7.80
CA VAL A 198 2.75 -8.31 -7.44
C VAL A 198 2.95 -8.14 -5.94
N LEU A 199 3.04 -9.26 -5.21
CA LEU A 199 3.35 -9.23 -3.77
C LEU A 199 4.85 -9.01 -3.55
N ASN A 200 5.21 -8.04 -2.72
CA ASN A 200 6.56 -7.86 -2.18
C ASN A 200 6.63 -8.40 -0.74
N LEU A 201 7.27 -9.55 -0.57
CA LEU A 201 7.35 -10.32 0.68
C LEU A 201 8.65 -10.08 1.46
N ARG A 202 9.20 -8.86 1.41
CA ARG A 202 10.41 -8.49 2.15
C ARG A 202 10.29 -8.79 3.65
#